data_AF-A0A6V7IP42-F1
#
_entry.id   AF-A0A6V7IP42-F1
#
_cell.length_a   1.000
_cell.length_b   1.000
_cell.length_c   1.000
_cell.angle_alpha   90.00
_cell.angle_beta   90.00
_cell.angle_gamma   90.00
#
_symmetry.space_group_name_H-M   'P 1'
#
loop_
_entity.id
_entity.type
_entity.pdbx_description
1 polymer ?
#
loop_
_entity_poly.entity_id
_entity_poly.type
_entity_poly.pdbx_seq_one_letter_code
_entity_poly.pdbx_strand_id
1 'polypeptide(L)'
;MPLVTSGVEHGNLRELALARMKDFGTDCRDVRTREVGIQEIHNKVQPYEVELIRRDYVANNGWETFLSYEDPTQDILVGLLRLRKCSNETFRPELKGRCSIVRELHVYGSVVPVNARDPTKFQHQGFGMLLMEEAERIAKEEHGSVKIAVISGVGTRNYYRKMGYELDGPYMSKMLV
;
A
#
# COMPACT_ATOMS: atom_id res chain seq x y z
N MET A 1 -3.32 11.04 -40.98
CA MET A 1 -2.97 9.61 -41.03
C MET A 1 -3.10 9.06 -39.62
N PRO A 2 -3.97 8.08 -39.33
CA PRO A 2 -3.92 7.39 -38.05
C PRO A 2 -2.54 6.74 -37.91
N LEU A 3 -1.88 6.94 -36.76
CA LEU A 3 -0.47 6.58 -36.55
C LEU A 3 -0.22 5.06 -36.49
N VAL A 4 -1.29 4.26 -36.35
CA VAL A 4 -1.21 2.80 -36.17
C VAL A 4 -1.60 2.13 -37.48
N THR A 5 -0.68 1.32 -38.02
CA THR A 5 -0.87 0.59 -39.28
C THR A 5 -1.29 -0.86 -39.10
N SER A 6 -1.09 -1.44 -37.90
CA SER A 6 -1.56 -2.78 -37.49
C SER A 6 -1.48 -2.91 -35.96
N GLY A 7 -2.26 -3.81 -35.36
CA GLY A 7 -2.23 -4.09 -33.92
C GLY A 7 -3.58 -3.83 -33.24
N VAL A 8 -3.55 -3.36 -31.99
CA VAL A 8 -4.78 -3.10 -31.22
C VAL A 8 -5.54 -1.92 -31.83
N GLU A 9 -6.75 -2.19 -32.30
CA GLU A 9 -7.59 -1.20 -32.98
C GLU A 9 -8.42 -0.32 -32.02
N HIS A 10 -8.54 -0.74 -30.76
CA HIS A 10 -9.41 -0.09 -29.77
C HIS A 10 -8.64 0.45 -28.56
N GLY A 11 -9.01 1.65 -28.11
CA GLY A 11 -8.43 2.28 -26.92
C GLY A 11 -8.94 1.72 -25.58
N ASN A 12 -9.96 0.85 -25.58
CA ASN A 12 -10.62 0.33 -24.37
C ASN A 12 -10.27 -1.12 -24.03
N LEU A 13 -9.05 -1.58 -24.37
CA LEU A 13 -8.62 -2.97 -24.18
C LEU A 13 -8.80 -3.49 -22.74
N ARG A 14 -8.65 -2.63 -21.72
CA ARG A 14 -8.89 -3.01 -20.31
C ARG A 14 -10.32 -3.48 -20.07
N GLU A 15 -11.30 -2.79 -20.62
CA GLU A 15 -12.72 -3.13 -20.50
C GLU A 15 -13.01 -4.46 -21.21
N LEU A 16 -12.48 -4.63 -22.43
CA LEU A 16 -12.61 -5.87 -23.19
C LEU A 16 -12.01 -7.08 -22.45
N ALA A 17 -10.85 -6.90 -21.80
CA ALA A 17 -10.21 -7.95 -21.01
C ALA A 17 -11.05 -8.32 -19.77
N LEU A 18 -11.59 -7.35 -19.04
CA LEU A 18 -12.44 -7.60 -17.87
C LEU A 18 -13.76 -8.27 -18.26
N ALA A 19 -14.38 -7.85 -19.37
CA ALA A 19 -15.56 -8.52 -19.91
C ALA A 19 -15.24 -9.98 -20.27
N ARG A 20 -14.09 -10.22 -20.90
CA ARG A 20 -13.68 -11.58 -21.26
C ARG A 20 -13.40 -12.48 -20.05
N MET A 21 -12.82 -11.94 -18.97
CA MET A 21 -12.65 -12.68 -17.72
C MET A 21 -13.98 -13.11 -17.11
N LYS A 22 -15.01 -12.24 -17.21
CA LYS A 22 -16.36 -12.55 -16.74
C LYS A 22 -17.00 -13.70 -17.52
N ASP A 23 -16.79 -13.79 -18.83
CA ASP A 23 -17.25 -14.93 -19.63
C ASP A 23 -16.63 -16.27 -19.15
N PHE A 24 -15.41 -16.22 -18.60
CA PHE A 24 -14.73 -17.38 -18.03
C PHE A 24 -15.06 -17.61 -16.54
N GLY A 25 -15.92 -16.80 -15.93
CA GLY A 25 -16.28 -16.91 -14.52
C GLY A 25 -15.12 -16.69 -13.56
N THR A 26 -14.11 -15.90 -13.96
CA THR A 26 -12.93 -15.61 -13.14
C THR A 26 -12.94 -14.15 -12.69
N ASP A 27 -12.66 -13.91 -11.41
CA ASP A 27 -12.59 -12.57 -10.83
C ASP A 27 -11.17 -11.98 -10.91
N CYS A 28 -11.10 -10.66 -11.13
CA CYS A 28 -9.85 -9.91 -11.08
C CYS A 28 -9.57 -9.45 -9.64
N ARG A 29 -8.58 -10.06 -8.99
CA ARG A 29 -8.14 -9.70 -7.63
C ARG A 29 -6.87 -8.84 -7.62
N ASP A 30 -6.70 -7.98 -8.61
CA ASP A 30 -5.60 -7.03 -8.60
C ASP A 30 -5.85 -5.89 -7.59
N VAL A 31 -4.78 -5.24 -7.16
CA VAL A 31 -4.87 -4.11 -6.22
C VAL A 31 -5.85 -3.06 -6.75
N ARG A 32 -5.76 -2.72 -8.05
CA ARG A 32 -6.52 -1.64 -8.69
C ARG A 32 -8.02 -1.88 -8.72
N THR A 33 -8.48 -3.10 -9.01
CA THR A 33 -9.91 -3.40 -9.08
C THR A 33 -10.52 -3.48 -7.68
N ARG A 34 -9.71 -3.81 -6.67
CA ARG A 34 -10.15 -3.93 -5.27
C ARG A 34 -10.17 -2.60 -4.52
N GLU A 35 -9.50 -1.55 -5.00
CA GLU A 35 -9.44 -0.25 -4.31
C GLU A 35 -10.84 0.30 -4.01
N VAL A 36 -11.06 0.77 -2.79
CA VAL A 36 -12.36 1.32 -2.35
C VAL A 36 -12.93 2.38 -3.30
N GLY A 37 -12.08 3.26 -3.86
CA GLY A 37 -12.53 4.28 -4.81
C GLY A 37 -13.03 3.70 -6.15
N ILE A 38 -12.43 2.61 -6.62
CA ILE A 38 -12.87 1.93 -7.85
C ILE A 38 -14.16 1.14 -7.58
N GLN A 39 -14.25 0.47 -6.44
CA GLN A 39 -15.45 -0.27 -6.02
C GLN A 39 -16.66 0.64 -5.80
N GLU A 40 -16.45 1.82 -5.22
CA GLU A 40 -17.51 2.82 -5.04
C GLU A 40 -18.02 3.35 -6.39
N ILE A 41 -17.12 3.66 -7.34
CA ILE A 41 -17.50 4.17 -8.66
C ILE A 41 -18.22 3.12 -9.51
N HIS A 42 -17.69 1.89 -9.55
CA HIS A 42 -18.17 0.85 -10.47
C HIS A 42 -19.34 0.04 -9.90
N ASN A 43 -19.28 -0.29 -8.61
CA ASN A 43 -20.21 -1.22 -7.96
C ASN A 43 -21.06 -0.57 -6.87
N LYS A 44 -20.79 0.70 -6.50
CA LYS A 44 -21.49 1.44 -5.43
C LYS A 44 -21.46 0.72 -4.08
N VAL A 45 -20.37 0.01 -3.81
CA VAL A 45 -20.15 -0.72 -2.55
C VAL A 45 -19.20 0.10 -1.68
N GLN A 46 -19.52 0.20 -0.40
CA GLN A 46 -18.65 0.75 0.63
C GLN A 46 -18.28 -0.36 1.63
N PRO A 47 -17.03 -0.38 2.13
CA PRO A 47 -16.58 -1.40 3.07
C PRO A 47 -17.38 -1.31 4.36
N TYR A 48 -17.73 -2.45 4.92
CA TYR A 48 -18.49 -2.53 6.17
C TYR A 48 -17.59 -2.93 7.34
N GLU A 49 -16.85 -4.04 7.17
CA GLU A 49 -15.97 -4.59 8.19
C GLU A 49 -14.56 -4.67 7.63
N VAL A 50 -13.65 -3.88 8.20
CA VAL A 50 -12.28 -3.73 7.70
C VAL A 50 -11.31 -4.41 8.66
N GLU A 51 -10.58 -5.39 8.15
CA GLU A 51 -9.63 -6.20 8.90
C GLU A 51 -8.19 -5.93 8.43
N LEU A 52 -7.23 -6.11 9.34
CA LEU A 52 -5.82 -6.13 9.00
C LEU A 52 -5.43 -7.50 8.45
N ILE A 53 -5.02 -7.54 7.20
CA ILE A 53 -4.56 -8.74 6.52
C ILE A 53 -3.06 -8.63 6.22
N ARG A 54 -2.34 -9.71 6.50
CA ARG A 54 -0.91 -9.84 6.22
C ARG A 54 -0.66 -10.98 5.24
N ARG A 55 0.20 -10.72 4.25
CA ARG A 55 0.67 -11.72 3.29
C ARG A 55 2.19 -11.63 3.15
N ASP A 56 2.89 -12.71 3.51
CA ASP A 56 4.35 -12.80 3.39
C ASP A 56 4.75 -13.57 2.14
N TYR A 57 5.80 -13.11 1.46
CA TYR A 57 6.38 -13.81 0.31
C TYR A 57 7.88 -13.52 0.18
N VAL A 58 8.57 -14.42 -0.52
CA VAL A 58 9.98 -14.25 -0.84
C VAL A 58 10.11 -13.60 -2.21
N ALA A 59 10.84 -12.48 -2.29
CA ALA A 59 11.15 -11.81 -3.55
C ALA A 59 12.63 -11.43 -3.61
N ASN A 60 13.33 -11.92 -4.64
CA ASN A 60 14.76 -11.70 -4.85
C ASN A 60 15.57 -11.95 -3.56
N ASN A 61 15.40 -13.15 -2.98
CA ASN A 61 16.04 -13.60 -1.74
C ASN A 61 15.79 -12.71 -0.51
N GLY A 62 14.77 -11.86 -0.54
CA GLY A 62 14.35 -11.06 0.60
C GLY A 62 12.96 -11.43 1.07
N TRP A 63 12.69 -11.15 2.34
CA TRP A 63 11.38 -11.28 2.94
C TRP A 63 10.58 -9.99 2.70
N GLU A 64 9.50 -10.12 1.94
CA GLU A 64 8.50 -9.08 1.75
C GLU A 64 7.25 -9.42 2.58
N THR A 65 6.74 -8.42 3.29
CA THR A 65 5.49 -8.45 4.03
C THR A 65 4.56 -7.41 3.40
N PHE A 66 3.44 -7.88 2.86
CA PHE A 66 2.35 -7.04 2.39
C PHE A 66 1.28 -6.95 3.48
N LEU A 67 1.17 -5.78 4.09
CA LEU A 67 0.11 -5.45 5.03
C LEU A 67 -0.99 -4.69 4.30
N SER A 68 -2.23 -4.97 4.64
CA SER A 68 -3.36 -4.30 4.02
C SER A 68 -4.55 -4.26 4.97
N TYR A 69 -5.28 -3.14 4.95
CA TYR A 69 -6.62 -3.10 5.49
C TYR A 69 -7.61 -3.39 4.36
N GLU A 70 -8.37 -4.48 4.52
CA GLU A 70 -9.29 -5.00 3.51
C GLU A 70 -10.63 -5.35 4.15
N ASP A 71 -11.74 -5.28 3.39
CA ASP A 71 -12.98 -5.98 3.71
C ASP A 71 -12.92 -7.35 3.00
N PRO A 72 -12.69 -8.46 3.72
CA PRO A 72 -12.50 -9.77 3.12
C PRO A 72 -13.80 -10.35 2.53
N THR A 73 -14.96 -9.89 3.00
CA THR A 73 -16.26 -10.37 2.54
C THR A 73 -16.62 -9.73 1.20
N GLN A 74 -16.35 -8.43 1.07
CA GLN A 74 -16.64 -7.66 -0.14
C GLN A 74 -15.44 -7.55 -1.11
N ASP A 75 -14.28 -8.09 -0.72
CA ASP A 75 -13.01 -8.03 -1.45
C ASP A 75 -12.53 -6.60 -1.77
N ILE A 76 -12.69 -5.69 -0.80
CA ILE A 76 -12.36 -4.26 -0.95
C ILE A 76 -11.05 -3.94 -0.23
N LEU A 77 -10.16 -3.21 -0.88
CA LEU A 77 -8.88 -2.74 -0.34
C LEU A 77 -8.95 -1.27 0.05
N VAL A 78 -8.68 -0.99 1.32
CA VAL A 78 -8.74 0.37 1.91
C VAL A 78 -7.35 0.99 2.02
N GLY A 79 -6.33 0.20 2.35
CA GLY A 79 -4.95 0.67 2.41
C GLY A 79 -3.97 -0.48 2.37
N LEU A 80 -2.75 -0.19 1.96
CA LEU A 80 -1.66 -1.16 1.87
C LEU A 80 -0.34 -0.56 2.34
N LEU A 81 0.54 -1.44 2.81
CA LEU A 81 1.93 -1.14 3.13
C LEU A 81 2.81 -2.30 2.66
N ARG A 82 3.94 -1.97 2.03
CA ARG A 82 4.97 -2.93 1.63
C ARG A 82 6.19 -2.79 2.53
N LEU A 83 6.44 -3.79 3.36
CA LEU A 83 7.60 -3.87 4.23
C LEU A 83 8.57 -4.91 3.69
N ARG A 84 9.87 -4.59 3.68
CA ARG A 84 10.93 -5.53 3.31
C ARG A 84 12.00 -5.56 4.40
N LYS A 85 12.45 -6.76 4.76
CA LYS A 85 13.67 -6.93 5.58
C LYS A 85 14.91 -6.68 4.73
N CYS A 86 15.79 -5.76 5.15
CA CYS A 86 17.03 -5.54 4.42
C CYS A 86 17.96 -6.76 4.52
N SER A 87 18.59 -7.11 3.40
CA SER A 87 19.63 -8.15 3.34
C SER A 87 21.02 -7.54 3.49
N ASN A 88 22.02 -8.39 3.77
CA ASN A 88 23.43 -7.98 3.88
C ASN A 88 23.99 -7.37 2.58
N GLU A 89 23.38 -7.68 1.43
CA GLU A 89 23.74 -7.16 0.10
C GLU A 89 23.29 -5.71 -0.11
N THR A 90 22.46 -5.16 0.79
CA THR A 90 21.96 -3.79 0.69
C THR A 90 23.13 -2.80 0.70
N PHE A 91 23.30 -2.01 -0.35
CA PHE A 91 24.49 -1.16 -0.54
C PHE A 91 24.36 0.25 0.07
N ARG A 92 23.12 0.73 0.27
CA ARG A 92 22.86 2.07 0.81
C ARG A 92 23.35 2.16 2.26
N PRO A 93 24.21 3.15 2.61
CA PRO A 93 24.77 3.27 3.94
C PRO A 93 23.69 3.45 5.02
N GLU A 94 22.61 4.15 4.68
CA GLU A 94 21.48 4.40 5.59
C GLU A 94 20.72 3.10 5.93
N LEU A 95 20.81 2.06 5.09
CA LEU A 95 20.08 0.81 5.28
C LEU A 95 20.98 -0.34 5.75
N LYS A 96 22.25 -0.06 6.06
CA LYS A 96 23.19 -1.06 6.58
C LYS A 96 22.81 -1.51 7.99
N GLY A 97 23.18 -2.75 8.31
CA GLY A 97 22.91 -3.38 9.61
C GLY A 97 21.52 -4.01 9.70
N ARG A 98 20.97 -4.08 10.91
CA ARG A 98 19.64 -4.68 11.17
C ARG A 98 18.54 -3.65 10.88
N CYS A 99 18.20 -3.49 9.61
CA CYS A 99 17.22 -2.52 9.14
C CYS A 99 16.07 -3.20 8.38
N SER A 100 14.88 -2.62 8.49
CA SER A 100 13.75 -2.92 7.60
C SER A 100 13.32 -1.65 6.86
N ILE A 101 12.75 -1.83 5.68
CA ILE A 101 12.35 -0.71 4.82
C ILE A 101 10.87 -0.81 4.44
N VAL A 102 10.13 0.26 4.70
CA VAL A 102 8.81 0.51 4.12
C VAL A 102 9.01 1.10 2.74
N ARG A 103 8.65 0.33 1.72
CA ARG A 103 8.83 0.67 0.31
C ARG A 103 7.68 1.50 -0.24
N GLU A 104 6.50 1.28 0.33
CA GLU A 104 5.26 1.92 -0.08
C GLU A 104 4.31 1.92 1.11
N LEU A 105 3.65 3.05 1.33
CA LEU A 105 2.45 3.17 2.16
C LEU A 105 1.43 3.90 1.30
N HIS A 106 0.26 3.30 1.11
CA HIS A 106 -0.82 3.89 0.34
C HIS A 106 -2.14 3.66 1.07
N VAL A 107 -2.87 4.73 1.34
CA VAL A 107 -4.21 4.66 1.91
C VAL A 107 -5.16 5.25 0.89
N TYR A 108 -6.11 4.45 0.43
CA TYR A 108 -7.15 4.88 -0.48
C TYR A 108 -8.20 5.64 0.32
N GLY A 109 -8.28 6.94 0.07
CA GLY A 109 -9.37 7.77 0.58
C GLY A 109 -10.41 8.00 -0.51
N SER A 110 -11.67 8.16 -0.10
CA SER A 110 -12.53 9.10 -0.82
C SER A 110 -11.89 10.49 -0.70
N VAL A 111 -11.87 11.26 -1.78
CA VAL A 111 -11.36 12.64 -1.77
C VAL A 111 -12.29 13.47 -0.88
N VAL A 112 -12.05 13.47 0.43
CA VAL A 112 -12.81 14.31 1.36
C VAL A 112 -12.05 15.63 1.49
N PRO A 113 -12.66 16.77 1.13
CA PRO A 113 -12.08 18.07 1.40
C PRO A 113 -11.75 18.17 2.89
N VAL A 114 -10.58 18.73 3.20
CA VAL A 114 -10.03 18.89 4.57
C VAL A 114 -11.02 19.58 5.54
N ASN A 115 -12.07 20.23 5.03
CA ASN A 115 -13.05 21.00 5.80
C ASN A 115 -14.39 20.29 6.09
N ALA A 116 -14.62 19.05 5.67
CA ALA A 116 -15.86 18.34 6.00
C ALA A 116 -15.64 17.36 7.16
N ARG A 117 -15.83 17.84 8.39
CA ARG A 117 -15.90 17.00 9.60
C ARG A 117 -17.23 16.26 9.64
N ASP A 118 -17.35 15.22 8.83
CA ASP A 118 -18.47 14.28 8.91
C ASP A 118 -18.06 13.10 9.82
N PRO A 119 -18.69 12.93 11.01
CA PRO A 119 -18.32 11.90 11.98
C PRO A 119 -18.54 10.46 11.48
N THR A 120 -19.28 10.26 10.39
CA THR A 120 -19.41 8.95 9.73
C THR A 120 -18.22 8.61 8.82
N LYS A 121 -17.51 9.62 8.31
CA LYS A 121 -16.30 9.47 7.47
C LYS A 121 -15.01 9.32 8.28
N PHE A 122 -15.12 9.40 9.61
CA PHE A 122 -14.00 9.22 10.56
C PHE A 122 -13.39 7.80 10.49
N GLN A 123 -14.11 6.81 9.95
CA GLN A 123 -13.63 5.42 9.85
C GLN A 123 -12.36 5.25 9.00
N HIS A 124 -12.02 6.17 8.10
CA HIS A 124 -10.81 6.08 7.26
C HIS A 124 -9.61 6.90 7.79
N GLN A 125 -9.80 7.69 8.85
CA GLN A 125 -8.73 8.52 9.41
C GLN A 125 -7.91 7.71 10.43
N GLY A 126 -6.96 6.91 9.94
CA GLY A 126 -6.02 6.21 10.84
C GLY A 126 -5.31 5.01 10.25
N PHE A 127 -5.82 4.42 9.16
CA PHE A 127 -5.24 3.21 8.59
C PHE A 127 -3.76 3.33 8.25
N GLY A 128 -3.31 4.50 7.79
CA GLY A 128 -1.89 4.73 7.51
C GLY A 128 -1.01 4.66 8.77
N MET A 129 -1.51 5.16 9.91
CA MET A 129 -0.79 5.07 11.19
C MET A 129 -0.81 3.65 11.72
N LEU A 130 -1.96 2.97 11.69
CA LEU A 130 -2.09 1.58 12.13
C LEU A 130 -1.21 0.62 11.30
N LEU A 131 -1.13 0.83 9.97
CA LEU A 131 -0.22 0.07 9.11
C LEU A 131 1.25 0.30 9.48
N MET A 132 1.63 1.56 9.78
CA MET A 132 2.98 1.88 10.20
C MET A 132 3.32 1.29 11.57
N GLU A 133 2.40 1.32 12.52
CA GLU A 133 2.57 0.70 13.85
C GLU A 133 2.78 -0.81 13.73
N GLU A 134 1.97 -1.50 12.92
CA GLU A 134 2.16 -2.93 12.69
C GLU A 134 3.47 -3.22 11.94
N ALA A 135 3.85 -2.38 10.98
CA ALA A 135 5.14 -2.51 10.30
C ALA A 135 6.33 -2.33 11.25
N GLU A 136 6.24 -1.38 12.18
CA GLU A 136 7.24 -1.18 13.24
C GLU A 136 7.32 -2.41 14.17
N ARG A 137 6.17 -2.96 14.58
CA ARG A 137 6.10 -4.18 15.40
C ARG A 137 6.77 -5.37 14.71
N ILE A 138 6.39 -5.67 13.45
CA ILE A 138 6.98 -6.76 12.66
C ILE A 138 8.48 -6.54 12.46
N ALA A 139 8.89 -5.31 12.13
CA ALA A 139 10.30 -4.99 11.94
C ALA A 139 11.12 -5.21 13.22
N LYS A 140 10.58 -4.87 14.40
CA LYS A 140 11.26 -5.04 15.68
C LYS A 140 11.28 -6.49 16.13
N GLU A 141 10.10 -7.12 16.21
CA GLU A 141 9.91 -8.42 16.86
C GLU A 141 10.30 -9.58 15.96
N GLU A 142 9.97 -9.52 14.67
CA GLU A 142 10.11 -10.65 13.76
C GLU A 142 11.35 -10.52 12.86
N HIS A 143 11.59 -9.33 12.31
CA HIS A 143 12.81 -9.09 11.52
C HIS A 143 14.05 -8.91 12.41
N GLY A 144 13.87 -8.60 13.71
CA GLY A 144 14.95 -8.27 14.63
C GLY A 144 15.70 -6.98 14.25
N SER A 145 15.01 -6.06 13.58
CA SER A 145 15.58 -4.77 13.14
C SER A 145 15.65 -3.78 14.29
N VAL A 146 16.69 -2.96 14.29
CA VAL A 146 16.85 -1.85 15.24
C VAL A 146 16.45 -0.51 14.62
N LYS A 147 16.25 -0.48 13.31
CA LYS A 147 15.88 0.71 12.55
C LYS A 147 14.88 0.35 11.46
N ILE A 148 13.89 1.21 11.28
CA ILE A 148 12.99 1.18 10.13
C ILE A 148 13.20 2.44 9.29
N ALA A 149 13.24 2.28 7.98
CA ALA A 149 13.37 3.36 7.01
C ALA A 149 12.17 3.39 6.06
N VAL A 150 11.79 4.56 5.58
CA VAL A 150 10.65 4.75 4.68
C VAL A 150 11.10 5.49 3.43
N ILE A 151 10.72 4.95 2.26
CA ILE A 151 10.82 5.68 0.99
C ILE A 151 9.70 6.71 0.95
N SER A 152 10.03 7.97 1.25
CA SER A 152 9.05 9.05 1.35
C SER A 152 9.24 10.07 0.24
N GLY A 153 8.15 10.42 -0.45
CA GLY A 153 8.12 11.58 -1.32
C GLY A 153 8.37 12.88 -0.53
N VAL A 154 8.95 13.89 -1.16
CA VAL A 154 9.33 15.15 -0.47
C VAL A 154 8.12 15.79 0.24
N GLY A 155 6.94 15.79 -0.40
CA GLY A 155 5.71 16.35 0.17
C GLY A 155 5.12 15.54 1.33
N THR A 156 5.47 14.27 1.49
CA THR A 156 4.94 13.39 2.54
C THR A 156 5.83 13.30 3.77
N ARG A 157 7.03 13.88 3.77
CA ARG A 157 7.97 13.79 4.91
C ARG A 157 7.39 14.29 6.24
N ASN A 158 6.59 15.37 6.20
CA ASN A 158 5.94 15.92 7.39
C ASN A 158 4.92 14.96 8.02
N TYR A 159 4.34 14.04 7.25
CA TYR A 159 3.47 13.00 7.79
C TYR A 159 4.28 12.06 8.70
N TYR A 160 5.42 11.56 8.22
CA TYR A 160 6.29 10.67 8.98
C TYR A 160 6.95 11.37 10.18
N ARG A 161 7.26 12.66 10.08
CA ARG A 161 7.78 13.44 11.23
C ARG A 161 6.84 13.42 12.43
N LYS A 162 5.53 13.46 12.19
CA LYS A 162 4.52 13.37 13.27
C LYS A 162 4.55 12.01 13.99
N MET A 163 5.07 10.97 13.33
CA MET A 163 5.24 9.62 13.89
C MET A 163 6.63 9.39 14.51
N GLY A 164 7.44 10.46 14.63
CA GLY A 164 8.80 10.39 15.19
C GLY A 164 9.88 9.94 14.21
N TYR A 165 9.61 9.98 12.90
CA TYR A 165 10.64 9.73 11.90
C TYR A 165 11.45 10.99 11.61
N GLU A 166 12.74 10.80 11.40
CA GLU A 166 13.68 11.86 11.06
C GLU A 166 14.24 11.66 9.65
N LEU A 167 14.77 12.73 9.06
CA LEU A 167 15.38 12.64 7.73
C LEU A 167 16.75 11.97 7.83
N ASP A 168 16.93 10.85 7.12
CA ASP A 168 18.15 10.03 7.09
C ASP A 168 18.54 9.79 5.63
N GLY A 169 19.36 10.69 5.09
CA GLY A 169 19.69 10.73 3.67
C GLY A 169 18.43 10.93 2.80
N PRO A 170 18.14 10.03 1.84
CA PRO A 170 16.92 10.12 1.03
C PRO A 170 15.67 9.53 1.74
N TYR A 171 15.84 8.87 2.89
CA TYR A 171 14.78 8.16 3.61
C TYR A 171 14.25 8.98 4.79
N MET A 172 13.08 8.58 5.28
CA MET A 172 12.65 8.92 6.64
C MET A 172 12.91 7.70 7.52
N SER A 173 13.72 7.83 8.57
CA SER A 173 14.10 6.71 9.44
C SER A 173 13.66 6.91 10.88
N LYS A 174 13.44 5.81 11.60
CA LYS A 174 13.14 5.78 13.03
C LYS A 174 13.85 4.60 13.69
N MET A 175 14.42 4.84 14.86
CA MET A 175 15.01 3.77 15.67
C MET A 175 13.91 3.00 16.40
N LEU A 176 13.99 1.67 16.33
CA LEU A 176 13.07 0.74 17.00
C LEU A 176 13.70 0.36 18.34
N VAL A 177 13.61 1.26 19.33
CA VAL A 177 14.05 1.01 20.71
C VAL A 177 13.03 0.12 21.42
#